data_AF-A0A846P7C8-F1
#
_entry.id   AF-A0A846P7C8-F1
#
_cell.length_a   1.000
_cell.length_b   1.000
_cell.length_c   1.000
_cell.angle_alpha   90.00
_cell.angle_beta   90.00
_cell.angle_gamma   90.00
#
_symmetry.space_group_name_H-M   'P 1'
#
loop_
_entity.id
_entity.type
_entity.pdbx_description
1 polymer ?
#
loop_
_entity_poly.entity_id
_entity_poly.type
_entity_poly.pdbx_seq_one_letter_code
_entity_poly.pdbx_strand_id
1 'polypeptide(L)'
;MRGSSPEDALAHYIQEAGRSFAVEGGKRKLPLEFRTIEPKPFDSTPDMIVQGDYGDHVIEFWNFRRPSDDVRRKLAADEQWKHRRDGIYFVYGEGVRQGFRAPQSDIQDIAPTILYLLELPVSPESHGQVMTQVFETSILESMALYTIESYDDVFEAIAVSDEERESLEEKLRSLGYIR
;
A
#
# COMPACT_ATOMS: atom_id res chain seq x y z
N MET A 1 -34.34 -23.11 14.64
CA MET A 1 -33.01 -22.46 14.67
C MET A 1 -33.14 -21.18 13.84
N ARG A 2 -32.90 -20.00 14.43
CA ARG A 2 -32.97 -18.72 13.71
C ARG A 2 -31.92 -18.76 12.60
N GLY A 3 -32.36 -18.54 11.36
CA GLY A 3 -31.50 -18.58 10.19
C GLY A 3 -30.47 -17.46 10.28
N SER A 4 -29.21 -17.85 10.41
CA SER A 4 -28.07 -17.00 10.06
C SER A 4 -28.32 -16.40 8.67
N SER A 5 -28.06 -15.10 8.49
CA SER A 5 -28.14 -14.51 7.16
C SER A 5 -27.21 -15.27 6.18
N PRO A 6 -27.42 -15.19 4.85
CA PRO A 6 -26.49 -15.78 3.90
C PRO A 6 -25.02 -15.34 4.12
N GLU A 7 -24.83 -14.10 4.58
CA GLU A 7 -23.52 -13.54 4.95
C GLU A 7 -22.95 -14.20 6.21
N ASP A 8 -23.75 -14.37 7.27
CA ASP A 8 -23.35 -15.06 8.49
C ASP A 8 -23.01 -16.55 8.22
N ALA A 9 -23.77 -17.19 7.33
CA ALA A 9 -23.54 -18.57 6.92
C ALA A 9 -22.26 -18.72 6.09
N LEU A 10 -21.99 -17.76 5.19
CA LEU A 10 -20.75 -17.71 4.41
C LEU A 10 -19.54 -17.44 5.30
N ALA A 11 -19.63 -16.45 6.21
CA ALA A 11 -18.57 -16.15 7.17
C ALA A 11 -18.25 -17.36 8.06
N HIS A 12 -19.29 -18.04 8.58
CA HIS A 12 -19.13 -19.28 9.34
C HIS A 12 -18.50 -20.40 8.50
N TYR A 13 -18.92 -20.57 7.25
CA TYR A 13 -18.35 -21.57 6.33
C TYR A 13 -16.86 -21.30 6.04
N ILE A 14 -16.49 -20.05 5.73
CA ILE A 14 -15.10 -19.68 5.45
C ILE A 14 -14.25 -19.83 6.72
N GLN A 15 -14.78 -19.53 7.91
CA GLN A 15 -14.10 -19.77 9.19
C GLN A 15 -13.87 -21.27 9.47
N GLU A 16 -14.87 -22.11 9.25
CA GLU A 16 -14.74 -23.57 9.41
C GLU A 16 -13.79 -24.18 8.38
N ALA A 17 -13.89 -23.77 7.12
CA ALA A 17 -12.93 -24.15 6.07
C ALA A 17 -11.51 -23.68 6.44
N GLY A 18 -11.37 -22.45 6.94
CA GLY A 18 -10.15 -21.86 7.47
C GLY A 18 -9.49 -22.73 8.55
N ARG A 19 -10.28 -23.26 9.48
CA ARG A 19 -9.81 -24.13 10.58
C ARG A 19 -9.32 -25.50 10.10
N SER A 20 -9.76 -25.94 8.92
CA SER A 20 -9.37 -27.23 8.33
C SER A 20 -7.99 -27.22 7.67
N PHE A 21 -7.41 -26.04 7.40
CA PHE A 21 -6.06 -25.91 6.86
C PHE A 21 -5.00 -26.18 7.95
N ALA A 22 -4.66 -27.45 8.15
CA ALA A 22 -3.54 -27.88 9.01
C ALA A 22 -2.22 -27.93 8.22
N VAL A 23 -1.12 -27.52 8.85
CA VAL A 23 0.24 -27.76 8.32
C VAL A 23 0.54 -29.25 8.43
N GLU A 24 1.17 -29.82 7.39
CA GLU A 24 1.62 -31.22 7.38
C GLU A 24 2.54 -31.45 8.60
N GLY A 25 2.24 -32.46 9.43
CA GLY A 25 2.88 -32.67 10.74
C GLY A 25 2.00 -32.33 11.96
N GLY A 26 0.74 -31.96 11.76
CA GLY A 26 -0.36 -32.26 12.71
C GLY A 26 -0.45 -31.42 13.99
N LYS A 27 0.25 -30.29 14.14
CA LYS A 27 0.15 -29.47 15.38
C LYS A 27 -0.02 -27.96 15.21
N ARG A 28 0.09 -27.38 14.01
CA ARG A 28 -0.17 -25.95 13.79
C ARG A 28 -1.25 -25.75 12.73
N LYS A 29 -2.35 -25.12 13.15
CA LYS A 29 -3.36 -24.53 12.25
C LYS A 29 -2.70 -23.36 11.54
N LEU A 30 -2.97 -23.16 10.25
CA LEU A 30 -2.59 -21.92 9.58
C LEU A 30 -3.26 -20.76 10.34
N PRO A 31 -2.49 -19.76 10.82
CA PRO A 31 -3.04 -18.66 11.61
C PRO A 31 -3.79 -17.72 10.68
N LEU A 32 -5.02 -18.08 10.33
CA LEU A 32 -5.96 -17.22 9.61
C LEU A 32 -6.76 -16.41 10.61
N GLU A 33 -6.76 -15.10 10.42
CA GLU A 33 -7.56 -14.15 11.17
C GLU A 33 -8.56 -13.48 10.23
N PHE A 34 -9.82 -13.46 10.63
CA PHE A 34 -10.88 -12.73 9.95
C PHE A 34 -11.04 -11.40 10.65
N ARG A 35 -10.92 -10.30 9.91
CA ARG A 35 -11.13 -8.96 10.45
C ARG A 35 -12.14 -8.20 9.61
N THR A 36 -13.09 -7.56 10.27
CA THR A 36 -13.92 -6.52 9.67
C THR A 36 -13.07 -5.24 9.61
N ILE A 37 -13.15 -4.49 8.50
CA ILE A 37 -12.48 -3.20 8.37
C ILE A 37 -13.48 -2.10 8.72
N GLU A 38 -13.28 -1.43 9.85
CA GLU A 38 -14.07 -0.27 10.24
C GLU A 38 -13.19 0.85 10.83
N PRO A 39 -13.40 2.13 10.44
CA PRO A 39 -14.31 2.54 9.37
C PRO A 39 -13.79 2.10 8.00
N LYS A 40 -14.69 1.86 7.05
CA LYS A 40 -14.30 1.59 5.66
C LYS A 40 -13.67 2.85 5.03
N PRO A 41 -12.39 2.81 4.62
CA PRO A 41 -11.73 3.98 4.00
C PRO A 41 -12.28 4.31 2.61
N PHE A 42 -12.84 3.32 1.90
CA PHE A 42 -13.45 3.49 0.57
C PHE A 42 -14.72 2.64 0.45
N ASP A 43 -15.68 3.06 -0.37
CA ASP A 43 -16.90 2.27 -0.67
C ASP A 43 -16.59 0.88 -1.25
N SER A 44 -15.49 0.77 -1.99
CA SER A 44 -15.01 -0.50 -2.56
C SER A 44 -14.27 -1.38 -1.56
N THR A 45 -14.08 -0.92 -0.32
CA THR A 45 -13.40 -1.71 0.72
C THR A 45 -14.25 -2.94 1.05
N PRO A 46 -13.68 -4.16 1.04
CA PRO A 46 -14.41 -5.34 1.45
C PRO A 46 -14.87 -5.25 2.90
N ASP A 47 -16.05 -5.80 3.19
CA ASP A 47 -16.61 -5.89 4.56
C ASP A 47 -15.71 -6.69 5.51
N MET A 48 -14.95 -7.64 4.97
CA MET A 48 -14.10 -8.54 5.73
C MET A 48 -12.82 -8.86 4.95
N ILE A 49 -11.70 -8.85 5.66
CA ILE A 49 -10.42 -9.36 5.17
C ILE A 49 -10.05 -10.65 5.89
N VAL A 50 -9.43 -11.55 5.14
CA VAL A 50 -8.79 -12.75 5.67
C VAL A 50 -7.29 -12.50 5.66
N GLN A 51 -6.70 -12.36 6.84
CA GLN A 51 -5.26 -12.17 7.01
C GLN A 51 -4.65 -13.47 7.52
N GLY A 52 -3.68 -14.00 6.78
CA GLY A 52 -2.90 -15.16 7.21
C GLY A 52 -1.42 -14.81 7.31
N ASP A 53 -0.73 -15.36 8.31
CA ASP A 53 0.71 -15.53 8.22
C ASP A 53 0.99 -16.84 7.47
N TYR A 54 1.25 -16.69 6.17
CA TYR A 54 1.44 -17.82 5.27
C TYR A 54 2.90 -18.32 5.27
N GLY A 55 3.82 -17.66 5.98
CA GLY A 55 5.24 -18.04 6.02
C GLY A 55 5.84 -18.20 4.62
N ASP A 56 6.29 -19.41 4.30
CA ASP A 56 6.82 -19.81 2.99
C ASP A 56 5.79 -20.52 2.08
N HIS A 57 4.50 -20.31 2.33
CA HIS A 57 3.40 -20.87 1.55
C HIS A 57 2.54 -19.78 0.90
N VAL A 58 1.84 -20.15 -0.18
CA VAL A 58 0.74 -19.38 -0.74
C VAL A 58 -0.55 -20.13 -0.46
N ILE A 59 -1.60 -19.40 -0.08
CA ILE A 59 -2.96 -19.91 -0.07
C ILE A 59 -3.77 -19.15 -1.11
N GLU A 60 -4.31 -19.88 -2.07
CA GLU A 60 -5.11 -19.30 -3.15
C GLU A 60 -6.57 -19.23 -2.74
N PHE A 61 -7.07 -18.01 -2.47
CA PHE A 61 -8.47 -17.77 -2.10
C PHE A 61 -9.32 -17.19 -3.25
N TRP A 62 -8.70 -16.74 -4.35
CA TRP A 62 -9.29 -15.72 -5.22
C TRP A 62 -9.67 -16.16 -6.63
N ASN A 63 -9.34 -17.38 -7.04
CA ASN A 63 -9.52 -17.80 -8.43
C ASN A 63 -10.73 -18.71 -8.64
N PHE A 64 -11.94 -18.22 -8.31
CA PHE A 64 -13.18 -18.98 -8.50
C PHE A 64 -13.49 -19.31 -9.97
N ARG A 65 -12.90 -18.56 -10.92
CA ARG A 65 -13.10 -18.79 -12.37
C ARG A 65 -12.20 -19.90 -12.92
N ARG A 66 -11.01 -20.09 -12.34
CA ARG A 66 -10.05 -21.15 -12.70
C ARG A 66 -9.28 -21.58 -11.46
N PRO A 67 -9.92 -22.35 -10.55
CA PRO A 67 -9.27 -22.75 -9.31
C PRO A 67 -8.00 -23.56 -9.64
N SER A 68 -6.91 -23.26 -8.96
CA SER A 68 -5.74 -24.13 -8.93
C SER A 68 -6.12 -25.47 -8.30
N ASP A 69 -5.53 -26.57 -8.80
CA ASP A 69 -5.63 -27.90 -8.17
C ASP A 69 -4.97 -27.92 -6.79
N ASP A 70 -4.04 -26.99 -6.55
CA ASP A 70 -3.33 -26.84 -5.28
C ASP A 70 -3.72 -25.51 -4.62
N VAL A 71 -4.63 -25.61 -3.64
CA VAL A 71 -5.11 -24.48 -2.81
C VAL A 71 -4.01 -24.02 -1.85
N ARG A 72 -3.02 -24.88 -1.56
CA ARG A 72 -1.93 -24.61 -0.61
C ARG A 72 -0.63 -25.19 -1.14
N ARG A 73 0.19 -24.32 -1.72
CA ARG A 73 1.53 -24.69 -2.20
C ARG A 73 2.63 -23.94 -1.49
N LYS A 74 3.80 -24.56 -1.42
CA LYS A 74 5.02 -23.86 -1.00
C LYS A 74 5.37 -22.78 -2.03
N LEU A 75 5.79 -21.61 -1.56
CA LEU A 75 6.36 -20.57 -2.42
C LEU A 75 7.59 -21.13 -3.13
N ALA A 76 7.60 -21.04 -4.47
CA ALA A 76 8.82 -21.28 -5.21
C ALA A 76 9.88 -20.24 -4.80
N ALA A 77 11.16 -20.58 -4.95
CA ALA A 77 12.26 -19.74 -4.49
C ALA A 77 12.24 -18.33 -5.09
N ASP A 78 11.71 -18.17 -6.30
CA ASP A 78 11.56 -16.89 -6.99
C ASP A 78 10.32 -16.10 -6.55
N GLU A 79 9.33 -16.73 -5.92
CA GLU A 79 8.09 -16.09 -5.45
C GLU A 79 8.22 -15.52 -4.04
N GLN A 80 9.17 -16.04 -3.24
CA GLN A 80 9.46 -15.55 -1.88
C GLN A 80 9.91 -14.07 -1.85
N TRP A 81 10.23 -13.51 -3.00
CA TRP A 81 10.70 -12.13 -3.17
C TRP A 81 9.66 -11.19 -3.78
N LYS A 82 8.53 -11.70 -4.31
CA LYS A 82 7.64 -10.92 -5.18
C LYS A 82 6.68 -9.96 -4.46
N HIS A 83 6.47 -10.11 -3.14
CA HIS A 83 5.51 -9.29 -2.38
C HIS A 83 5.95 -9.01 -0.93
N ARG A 84 7.25 -8.78 -0.70
CA ARG A 84 7.77 -8.39 0.61
C ARG A 84 7.28 -6.97 0.96
N ARG A 85 6.93 -6.74 2.22
CA ARG A 85 6.64 -5.39 2.73
C ARG A 85 7.90 -4.53 2.83
N ASP A 86 9.02 -5.16 3.12
CA ASP A 86 10.30 -4.48 3.26
C ASP A 86 10.96 -4.31 1.89
N GLY A 87 11.21 -3.06 1.52
CA GLY A 87 11.96 -2.68 0.34
C GLY A 87 13.41 -2.30 0.66
N ILE A 88 14.13 -1.86 -0.36
CA ILE A 88 15.45 -1.23 -0.22
C ILE A 88 15.32 0.19 -0.76
N TYR A 89 15.85 1.16 -0.03
CA TYR A 89 15.89 2.55 -0.46
C TYR A 89 17.31 3.11 -0.28
N PHE A 90 17.71 3.99 -1.21
CA PHE A 90 18.97 4.72 -1.17
C PHE A 90 18.72 6.15 -1.61
N VAL A 91 19.41 7.10 -0.98
CA VAL A 91 19.46 8.50 -1.40
C VAL A 91 20.91 8.84 -1.66
N TYR A 92 21.17 9.51 -2.77
CA TYR A 92 22.51 9.89 -3.17
C TYR A 92 22.44 11.22 -3.92
N GLY A 93 23.33 12.13 -3.59
CA GLY A 93 23.39 13.46 -4.18
C GLY A 93 24.12 14.45 -3.29
N GLU A 94 24.23 15.68 -3.77
CA GLU A 94 24.72 16.81 -2.99
C GLU A 94 23.84 17.03 -1.76
N GLY A 95 24.48 17.28 -0.61
CA GLY A 95 23.79 17.53 0.64
C GLY A 95 23.06 16.35 1.28
N VAL A 96 23.26 15.13 0.75
CA VAL A 96 22.86 13.88 1.42
C VAL A 96 23.95 13.45 2.40
N ARG A 97 23.57 13.10 3.63
CA ARG A 97 24.53 12.70 4.68
C ARG A 97 25.27 11.42 4.31
N GLN A 98 26.59 11.51 4.19
CA GLN A 98 27.45 10.37 3.87
C GLN A 98 27.46 9.31 4.98
N GLY A 99 27.37 8.03 4.59
CA GLY A 99 27.40 6.90 5.51
C GLY A 99 26.21 6.82 6.48
N PHE A 100 25.20 7.66 6.30
CA PHE A 100 24.02 7.67 7.15
C PHE A 100 23.13 6.46 6.86
N ARG A 101 22.83 5.68 7.90
CA ARG A 101 21.80 4.65 7.85
C ARG A 101 20.54 5.22 8.47
N ALA A 102 19.58 5.57 7.62
CA ALA A 102 18.27 5.97 8.10
C ALA A 102 17.62 4.81 8.89
N PRO A 103 16.83 5.13 9.93
CA PRO A 103 15.95 4.14 10.53
C PRO A 103 14.94 3.61 9.50
N GLN A 104 14.15 2.60 9.88
CA GLN A 104 13.06 2.14 9.03
C GLN A 104 12.12 3.31 8.70
N SER A 105 11.85 3.48 7.41
CA SER A 105 10.98 4.52 6.85
C SER A 105 9.88 3.88 6.03
N ASP A 106 8.75 4.58 5.91
CA ASP A 106 7.63 4.12 5.12
C ASP A 106 7.79 4.58 3.67
N ILE A 107 7.35 3.77 2.71
CA ILE A 107 7.38 4.14 1.28
C ILE A 107 6.61 5.45 1.01
N GLN A 108 5.64 5.75 1.87
CA GLN A 108 4.81 6.96 1.81
C GLN A 108 5.62 8.23 2.09
N ASP A 109 6.77 8.13 2.74
CA ASP A 109 7.67 9.27 3.01
C ASP A 109 8.44 9.73 1.77
N ILE A 110 8.52 8.89 0.73
CA ILE A 110 9.29 9.20 -0.50
C ILE A 110 8.68 10.39 -1.24
N ALA A 111 7.37 10.37 -1.47
CA ALA A 111 6.67 11.44 -2.20
C ALA A 111 6.83 12.83 -1.54
N PRO A 112 6.48 13.03 -0.25
CA PRO A 112 6.67 14.33 0.39
C PRO A 112 8.15 14.75 0.45
N THR A 113 9.08 13.80 0.57
CA THR A 113 10.52 14.11 0.50
C THR A 113 10.94 14.63 -0.88
N ILE A 114 10.47 14.01 -1.97
CA ILE A 114 10.77 14.48 -3.33
C ILE A 114 10.15 15.86 -3.57
N LEU A 115 8.90 16.07 -3.15
CA LEU A 115 8.23 17.37 -3.28
C LEU A 115 9.00 18.47 -2.54
N TYR A 116 9.42 18.20 -1.30
CA TYR A 116 10.26 19.10 -0.53
C TYR A 116 11.57 19.44 -1.27
N LEU A 117 12.27 18.44 -1.80
CA LEU A 117 13.50 18.65 -2.57
C LEU A 117 13.31 19.44 -3.87
N LEU A 118 12.10 19.44 -4.43
CA LEU A 118 11.73 20.21 -5.60
C LEU A 118 11.16 21.60 -5.24
N GLU A 119 11.20 21.99 -3.97
CA GLU A 119 10.58 23.22 -3.44
C GLU A 119 9.08 23.32 -3.75
N LEU A 120 8.41 22.17 -3.89
CA LEU A 120 6.98 22.07 -4.08
C LEU A 120 6.27 21.95 -2.72
N PRO A 121 5.03 22.46 -2.60
CA PRO A 121 4.30 22.38 -1.35
C PRO A 121 4.00 20.93 -0.97
N VAL A 122 3.95 20.61 0.32
CA VAL A 122 3.53 19.30 0.82
C VAL A 122 2.17 19.44 1.49
N SER A 123 1.21 18.58 1.11
CA SER A 123 -0.11 18.54 1.75
C SER A 123 -0.12 17.53 2.91
N PRO A 124 -0.82 17.82 4.04
CA PRO A 124 -1.05 16.84 5.10
C PRO A 124 -1.91 15.63 4.64
N GLU A 125 -2.59 15.70 3.50
CA GLU A 125 -3.26 14.56 2.87
C GLU A 125 -2.27 13.54 2.27
N SER A 126 -1.01 13.96 2.09
CA SER A 126 0.08 13.03 1.80
C SER A 126 0.37 12.22 3.06
N HIS A 127 -0.03 10.94 3.09
CA HIS A 127 0.06 10.04 4.24
C HIS A 127 1.49 9.77 4.81
N GLY A 128 2.53 10.49 4.37
CA GLY A 128 3.92 10.35 4.82
C GLY A 128 4.57 11.67 5.24
N GLN A 129 5.83 11.61 5.68
CA GLN A 129 6.58 12.77 6.16
C GLN A 129 7.87 13.01 5.38
N VAL A 130 8.35 14.25 5.38
CA VAL A 130 9.64 14.60 4.77
C VAL A 130 10.78 13.99 5.59
N MET A 131 11.62 13.17 4.94
CA MET A 131 12.76 12.48 5.56
C MET A 131 13.97 13.41 5.79
N THR A 132 13.77 14.49 6.53
CA THR A 132 14.78 15.55 6.77
C THR A 132 16.09 15.00 7.35
N GLN A 133 16.04 13.94 8.15
CA GLN A 133 17.20 13.30 8.77
C GLN A 133 18.26 12.77 7.79
N VAL A 134 17.88 12.57 6.52
CA VAL A 134 18.74 12.06 5.45
C VAL A 134 19.65 13.15 4.88
N PHE A 135 19.28 14.41 5.03
CA PHE A 135 19.97 15.56 4.45
C PHE A 135 20.84 16.28 5.48
N GLU A 136 21.90 16.92 4.98
CA GLU A 136 22.74 17.82 5.78
C GLU A 136 21.95 19.06 6.19
N THR A 137 22.23 19.59 7.38
CA THR A 137 21.55 20.78 7.91
C THR A 137 21.67 21.98 6.98
N SER A 138 22.79 22.12 6.26
CA SER A 138 23.03 23.18 5.28
C SER A 138 21.98 23.24 4.16
N ILE A 139 21.54 22.08 3.64
CA ILE A 139 20.47 22.02 2.65
C ILE A 139 19.14 22.38 3.28
N LEU A 140 18.83 21.81 4.44
CA LEU A 140 17.55 22.04 5.13
C LEU A 140 17.35 23.52 5.48
N GLU A 141 18.42 24.23 5.84
CA GLU A 141 18.39 25.67 6.14
C GLU A 141 18.23 26.53 4.89
N SER A 142 18.65 26.04 3.72
CA SER A 142 18.49 26.75 2.44
C SER A 142 17.10 26.59 1.82
N MET A 143 16.30 25.64 2.30
CA MET A 143 15.02 25.26 1.70
C MET A 143 13.85 25.49 2.66
N ALA A 144 12.84 26.22 2.22
CA ALA A 144 11.61 26.40 2.99
C ALA A 144 10.64 25.24 2.75
N LEU A 145 10.09 24.67 3.82
CA LEU A 145 8.96 23.73 3.70
C LEU A 145 7.68 24.53 3.49
N TYR A 146 7.13 24.46 2.28
CA TYR A 146 5.83 25.01 1.96
C TYR A 146 4.75 23.95 2.18
N THR A 147 3.61 24.34 2.76
CA THR A 147 2.46 23.46 2.95
C THR A 147 1.21 24.06 2.35
N ILE A 148 0.39 23.20 1.77
CA ILE A 148 -0.97 23.50 1.29
C ILE A 148 -1.93 22.58 2.05
N GLU A 149 -3.21 22.92 2.12
CA GLU A 149 -4.21 22.02 2.72
C GLU A 149 -4.45 20.83 1.80
N SER A 150 -4.82 21.09 0.54
CA SER A 150 -5.00 20.06 -0.49
C SER A 150 -4.40 20.47 -1.82
N TYR A 151 -3.99 19.48 -2.61
CA TYR A 151 -3.61 19.70 -4.00
C TYR A 151 -4.80 19.96 -4.91
N ASP A 152 -6.03 19.62 -4.49
CA ASP A 152 -7.24 19.92 -5.24
C ASP A 152 -7.45 21.44 -5.35
N ASP A 153 -7.24 22.17 -4.26
CA ASP A 153 -7.32 23.65 -4.24
C ASP A 153 -6.29 24.31 -5.17
N VAL A 154 -5.11 23.70 -5.30
CA VAL A 154 -4.04 24.20 -6.19
C VAL A 154 -4.43 23.99 -7.64
N PHE A 155 -5.02 22.85 -7.99
CA PHE A 155 -5.51 22.60 -9.34
C PHE A 155 -6.61 23.57 -9.77
N GLU A 156 -7.50 23.97 -8.85
CA GLU A 156 -8.52 24.98 -9.14
C GLU A 156 -7.95 26.41 -9.26
N ALA A 157 -6.89 26.72 -8.49
CA ALA A 157 -6.28 28.04 -8.48
C ALA A 157 -5.28 28.30 -9.62
N ILE A 158 -4.61 27.26 -10.13
CA ILE A 158 -3.81 27.40 -11.35
C ILE A 158 -4.79 27.61 -12.50
N ALA A 159 -4.70 28.77 -13.17
CA ALA A 159 -5.38 29.04 -14.43
C ALA A 159 -4.78 28.19 -15.55
N VAL A 160 -4.79 26.87 -15.36
CA VAL A 160 -4.50 25.88 -16.39
C VAL A 160 -5.52 26.13 -17.47
N SER A 161 -5.07 26.44 -18.67
CA SER A 161 -6.03 26.62 -19.76
C SER A 161 -6.79 25.32 -19.97
N ASP A 162 -8.02 25.39 -20.48
CA ASP A 162 -8.81 24.18 -20.74
C ASP A 162 -8.01 23.21 -21.65
N GLU A 163 -7.19 23.74 -22.57
CA GLU A 163 -6.30 22.95 -23.43
C GLU A 163 -5.15 22.25 -22.67
N GLU A 164 -4.53 22.93 -21.68
CA GLU A 164 -3.48 22.33 -20.87
C GLU A 164 -4.03 21.23 -19.97
N ARG A 165 -5.25 21.41 -19.45
CA ARG A 165 -5.96 20.40 -18.67
C ARG A 165 -6.30 19.19 -19.52
N GLU A 166 -6.83 19.39 -20.72
CA GLU A 166 -7.17 18.31 -21.65
C GLU A 166 -5.92 17.50 -22.05
N SER A 167 -4.80 18.19 -22.31
CA SER A 167 -3.50 17.55 -22.61
C SER A 167 -2.96 16.71 -21.45
N LEU A 168 -3.11 17.19 -20.22
CA LEU A 168 -2.74 16.45 -19.02
C LEU A 168 -3.62 15.21 -18.82
N GLU A 169 -4.94 15.37 -18.95
CA GLU A 169 -5.91 14.27 -18.84
C GLU A 169 -5.66 13.19 -19.90
N GLU A 170 -5.34 13.57 -21.15
CA GLU A 170 -4.99 12.63 -22.21
C GLU A 170 -3.71 11.83 -21.89
N LYS A 171 -2.67 12.51 -21.38
CA LYS A 171 -1.45 11.84 -20.91
C LYS A 171 -1.75 10.88 -19.76
N LEU A 172 -2.51 11.30 -18.76
CA LEU A 172 -2.88 10.45 -17.62
C LEU A 172 -3.72 9.24 -18.05
N ARG A 173 -4.61 9.42 -19.02
CA ARG A 173 -5.37 8.32 -19.64
C ARG A 173 -4.45 7.36 -20.40
N SER A 174 -3.46 7.86 -21.15
CA SER A 174 -2.48 7.02 -21.87
C SER A 174 -1.60 6.18 -20.92
N LEU A 175 -1.37 6.70 -19.71
CA LEU A 175 -0.65 6.02 -18.64
C LEU A 175 -1.56 5.10 -17.80
N GLY A 176 -2.88 5.12 -18.03
CA GLY A 176 -3.85 4.27 -17.35
C GLY A 176 -4.30 4.75 -15.97
N TYR A 177 -3.97 5.99 -15.58
CA TYR A 177 -4.39 6.59 -14.31
C TYR A 177 -5.85 7.06 -14.33
N ILE A 178 -6.33 7.49 -15.50
CA ILE A 178 -7.73 7.86 -15.73
C ILE A 178 -8.33 6.80 -16.66
N ARG A 179 -9.49 6.25 -16.30
CA ARG A 179 -10.26 5.31 -17.11
C ARG A 179 -11.40 6.00 -17.83
#